data_AF-A0A518GP23-F1
#
_entry.id   AF-A0A518GP23-F1
#
_cell.length_a   1.000
_cell.length_b   1.000
_cell.length_c   1.000
_cell.angle_alpha   90.00
_cell.angle_beta   90.00
_cell.angle_gamma   90.00
#
_symmetry.space_group_name_H-M   'P 1'
#
loop_
_entity.id
_entity.type
_entity.pdbx_description
1 polymer ?
#
loop_
_entity_poly.entity_id
_entity_poly.type
_entity_poly.pdbx_seq_one_letter_code
_entity_poly.pdbx_strand_id
1 'polypeptide(L)'
;MSPLLQPQRFPAVNPMTTSSQPPKRNSHPAEGKYSVSALAVLLSGAICLASMGNADAQHAAPKTKSRPGQSSPAGHGSGSSPPAHGAPGMSGRPFTPTPSAVPKVIPGSDRDNRDWVPPDPEKLPADYRPPLRALDMTRLDKPLATQKELDDLKRDLSKYRTVITNGDLASEADKNLLKRGIRYRLAQLSDPLNRENLHKFREELTVRDMQFAAKNKTRPDDIRAFRTAFCDEIVKQAVPLLDNNFYVRLQVAILLGELDILPNDPRGGIQIQAFAPAARPLVEILKDSNQPEAIKTAAANSLHRILKVGQPDSNLKSEIAQAAVDQLLPMDTHFWYQMRLVQLLSANDTIYDRAERKPYLWNTLLSILNDPKRNWLVRGEAARALGRIAYEPSVPAAKVTQSLANFGVELASAMQSTPQDEAMLRSAFVKLYLAFQPLDDSDRDALKRNPGGLLANSTLGPQAKPVYEQLIPIIRAAIKKQAIPGDAVKNLQALGGEKPAAPPANAAASAAGTSSGNTRN
;
A
#
# COMPACT_ATOMS: atom_id res chain seq x y z
N MET A 1 28.98 14.85 69.52
CA MET A 1 29.59 16.02 68.88
C MET A 1 28.73 16.42 67.69
N SER A 2 27.80 17.38 67.90
CA SER A 2 27.22 18.22 66.83
C SER A 2 28.28 19.28 66.42
N PRO A 3 28.20 20.00 65.27
CA PRO A 3 27.06 20.84 64.87
C PRO A 3 26.64 20.66 63.37
N LEU A 4 25.39 20.84 62.94
CA LEU A 4 24.56 22.07 62.86
C LEU A 4 25.23 23.20 62.05
N LEU A 5 24.65 23.54 60.89
CA LEU A 5 24.16 24.89 60.59
C LEU A 5 23.29 24.91 59.33
N GLN A 6 22.33 25.82 59.38
CA GLN A 6 21.06 25.89 58.66
C GLN A 6 21.07 27.13 57.70
N PRO A 7 19.93 27.55 57.09
CA PRO A 7 19.84 28.13 55.76
C PRO A 7 19.83 29.67 55.74
N GLN A 8 19.89 30.26 54.54
CA GLN A 8 19.61 31.68 54.31
C GLN A 8 18.36 31.88 53.43
N ARG A 9 17.58 32.89 53.82
CA ARG A 9 16.22 33.24 53.43
C ARG A 9 16.17 34.12 52.16
N PHE A 10 14.97 34.13 51.57
CA PHE A 10 14.42 35.06 50.57
C PHE A 10 14.59 36.56 50.88
N PRO A 11 14.31 37.44 49.89
CA PRO A 11 13.08 38.22 50.01
C PRO A 11 12.20 38.21 48.75
N ALA A 12 10.90 38.35 49.00
CA ALA A 12 9.83 38.58 48.02
C ALA A 12 9.61 40.08 47.79
N VAL A 13 9.22 40.50 46.58
CA VAL A 13 8.30 41.64 46.35
C VAL A 13 7.40 41.35 45.13
N ASN A 14 6.17 41.83 45.25
CA ASN A 14 4.92 41.45 44.60
C ASN A 14 4.58 42.35 43.37
N PRO A 15 3.38 42.27 42.76
CA PRO A 15 3.14 42.34 41.31
C PRO A 15 2.66 43.71 40.81
N MET A 16 2.63 43.88 39.48
CA MET A 16 1.75 44.86 38.83
C MET A 16 1.02 44.26 37.63
N THR A 17 -0.30 44.31 37.74
CA THR A 17 -1.34 44.18 36.72
C THR A 17 -1.36 45.37 35.77
N THR A 18 -1.54 45.15 34.47
CA THR A 18 -2.42 45.97 33.62
C THR A 18 -3.03 45.16 32.48
N SER A 19 -4.32 45.40 32.28
CA SER A 19 -5.23 44.86 31.28
C SER A 19 -5.19 45.72 30.01
N SER A 20 -5.39 45.12 28.82
CA SER A 20 -6.45 45.52 27.85
C SER A 20 -6.23 44.96 26.42
N GLN A 21 -7.12 44.04 26.04
CA GLN A 21 -7.78 43.80 24.73
C GLN A 21 -7.04 43.76 23.35
N PRO A 22 -7.65 43.07 22.35
CA PRO A 22 -6.93 42.42 21.23
C PRO A 22 -7.10 43.13 19.88
N PRO A 23 -6.36 42.72 18.82
CA PRO A 23 -6.81 42.90 17.46
C PRO A 23 -7.25 41.57 16.80
N LYS A 24 -8.34 41.69 16.05
CA LYS A 24 -8.96 40.69 15.18
C LYS A 24 -8.22 40.58 13.83
N ARG A 25 -8.40 39.40 13.23
CA ARG A 25 -8.65 39.06 11.81
C ARG A 25 -7.50 38.82 10.82
N ASN A 26 -7.64 37.63 10.21
CA ASN A 26 -7.47 37.23 8.81
C ASN A 26 -6.06 36.91 8.29
N SER A 27 -5.80 35.62 8.12
CA SER A 27 -5.55 35.04 6.78
C SER A 27 -5.53 33.49 6.87
N HIS A 28 -6.33 32.86 6.01
CA HIS A 28 -6.32 31.42 5.75
C HIS A 28 -5.00 31.02 5.07
N PRO A 29 -4.40 29.86 5.40
CA PRO A 29 -3.55 29.16 4.44
C PRO A 29 -4.40 28.22 3.59
N ALA A 30 -4.08 28.25 2.30
CA ALA A 30 -4.82 27.67 1.19
C ALA A 30 -4.96 26.15 1.23
N GLU A 31 -6.09 25.70 0.69
CA GLU A 31 -6.44 24.33 0.40
C GLU A 31 -5.40 23.64 -0.52
N GLY A 32 -4.58 22.78 0.07
CA GLY A 32 -3.84 21.75 -0.67
C GLY A 32 -4.77 20.59 -1.01
N LYS A 33 -5.29 20.57 -2.24
CA LYS A 33 -6.15 19.51 -2.76
C LYS A 33 -5.42 18.16 -2.84
N TYR A 34 -5.63 17.28 -1.85
CA TYR A 34 -5.32 15.85 -1.93
C TYR A 34 -6.33 15.11 -2.83
N SER A 35 -6.33 15.42 -4.14
CA SER A 35 -7.38 14.95 -5.07
C SER A 35 -7.25 13.48 -5.50
N VAL A 36 -6.18 12.76 -5.15
CA VAL A 36 -5.98 11.36 -5.59
C VAL A 36 -6.35 10.36 -4.49
N SER A 37 -6.33 10.76 -3.21
CA SER A 37 -6.70 9.89 -2.08
C SER A 37 -8.22 9.74 -1.92
N ALA A 38 -9.00 10.71 -2.39
CA ALA A 38 -10.46 10.65 -2.34
C ALA A 38 -11.02 9.52 -3.22
N LEU A 39 -10.42 9.23 -4.37
CA LEU A 39 -10.98 8.27 -5.33
C LEU A 39 -10.89 6.81 -4.85
N ALA A 40 -9.76 6.41 -4.23
CA ALA A 40 -9.60 5.08 -3.65
C ALA A 40 -10.43 4.87 -2.37
N VAL A 41 -10.57 5.93 -1.56
CA VAL A 41 -11.41 5.93 -0.34
C VAL A 41 -12.90 5.92 -0.69
N LEU A 42 -13.32 6.62 -1.75
CA LEU A 42 -14.69 6.61 -2.25
C LEU A 42 -15.06 5.26 -2.88
N LEU A 43 -14.15 4.60 -3.59
CA LEU A 43 -14.43 3.26 -4.15
C LEU A 43 -14.65 2.22 -3.04
N SER A 44 -13.80 2.18 -2.00
CA SER A 44 -14.01 1.26 -0.87
C SER A 44 -15.24 1.61 -0.03
N GLY A 45 -15.55 2.90 0.14
CA GLY A 45 -16.77 3.35 0.81
C GLY A 45 -18.05 3.00 0.03
N ALA A 46 -18.03 3.11 -1.30
CA ALA A 46 -19.15 2.75 -2.18
C ALA A 46 -19.38 1.23 -2.21
N ILE A 47 -18.32 0.42 -2.23
CA ILE A 47 -18.43 -1.05 -2.16
C ILE A 47 -19.02 -1.49 -0.81
N CYS A 48 -18.60 -0.87 0.31
CA CYS A 48 -19.17 -1.16 1.63
C CYS A 48 -20.63 -0.71 1.77
N LEU A 49 -21.01 0.43 1.18
CA LEU A 49 -22.41 0.88 1.17
C LEU A 49 -23.30 -0.04 0.33
N ALA A 50 -22.80 -0.57 -0.79
CA ALA A 50 -23.50 -1.52 -1.63
C ALA A 50 -23.64 -2.90 -0.95
N SER A 51 -22.60 -3.39 -0.27
CA SER A 51 -22.66 -4.65 0.48
C SER A 51 -23.60 -4.57 1.69
N MET A 52 -23.63 -3.43 2.39
CA MET A 52 -24.57 -3.18 3.48
C MET A 52 -26.04 -3.15 3.02
N GLY A 53 -26.33 -2.75 1.78
CA GLY A 53 -27.68 -2.79 1.22
C GLY A 53 -28.19 -4.20 0.92
N ASN A 54 -27.30 -5.13 0.55
CA ASN A 54 -27.67 -6.52 0.23
C ASN A 54 -27.79 -7.42 1.47
N ALA A 55 -27.11 -7.10 2.57
CA ALA A 55 -27.21 -7.87 3.82
C ALA A 55 -28.60 -7.79 4.47
N ASP A 56 -29.30 -6.66 4.30
CA ASP A 56 -30.66 -6.45 4.82
C ASP A 56 -31.72 -7.25 4.02
N ALA A 57 -31.42 -7.70 2.79
CA ALA A 57 -32.32 -8.49 1.96
C ALA A 57 -32.23 -10.01 2.20
N GLN A 58 -31.15 -10.52 2.81
CA GLN A 58 -30.95 -11.97 3.01
C GLN A 58 -31.45 -12.51 4.35
N HIS A 59 -31.92 -11.65 5.26
CA HIS A 59 -32.47 -12.06 6.56
C HIS A 59 -34.00 -11.99 6.67
N ALA A 60 -34.72 -11.71 5.58
CA ALA A 60 -36.18 -11.59 5.60
C ALA A 60 -36.84 -12.33 4.41
N ALA A 61 -36.79 -13.67 4.39
CA ALA A 61 -37.77 -14.46 3.64
C ALA A 61 -37.80 -15.93 4.12
N PRO A 62 -38.93 -16.44 4.63
CA PRO A 62 -39.11 -17.87 4.86
C PRO A 62 -39.33 -18.61 3.54
N LYS A 63 -38.64 -19.74 3.36
CA LYS A 63 -38.73 -20.64 2.20
C LYS A 63 -40.13 -21.26 2.10
N THR A 64 -40.82 -21.05 0.98
CA THR A 64 -42.01 -21.83 0.60
C THR A 64 -41.68 -22.85 -0.48
N LYS A 65 -42.38 -23.99 -0.38
CA LYS A 65 -42.12 -25.29 -1.02
C LYS A 65 -42.34 -25.27 -2.53
N SER A 66 -41.44 -25.90 -3.26
CA SER A 66 -41.58 -26.26 -4.67
C SER A 66 -42.23 -27.64 -4.87
N ARG A 67 -43.15 -27.76 -5.83
CA ARG A 67 -43.49 -29.00 -6.55
C ARG A 67 -44.06 -28.65 -7.95
N PRO A 68 -44.16 -29.60 -8.91
CA PRO A 68 -43.44 -29.49 -10.18
C PRO A 68 -44.32 -29.68 -11.44
N GLY A 69 -43.76 -29.39 -12.62
CA GLY A 69 -44.08 -30.13 -13.85
C GLY A 69 -44.38 -29.31 -15.11
N GLN A 70 -43.87 -29.86 -16.23
CA GLN A 70 -44.30 -29.71 -17.65
C GLN A 70 -43.97 -28.36 -18.34
N SER A 71 -43.59 -28.26 -19.61
CA SER A 71 -43.17 -29.17 -20.70
C SER A 71 -42.71 -28.27 -21.87
N SER A 72 -41.72 -28.70 -22.66
CA SER A 72 -41.26 -28.13 -23.96
C SER A 72 -42.39 -28.11 -25.03
N PRO A 73 -42.25 -27.59 -26.30
CA PRO A 73 -41.00 -27.41 -27.08
C PRO A 73 -40.89 -26.30 -28.17
N ALA A 74 -39.65 -26.19 -28.72
CA ALA A 74 -39.19 -25.93 -30.10
C ALA A 74 -39.63 -24.71 -30.94
N GLY A 75 -38.64 -24.10 -31.63
CA GLY A 75 -38.84 -23.24 -32.80
C GLY A 75 -37.53 -22.64 -33.36
N HIS A 76 -37.09 -23.14 -34.52
CA HIS A 76 -36.01 -22.60 -35.36
C HIS A 76 -36.44 -21.32 -36.11
N GLY A 77 -35.50 -20.44 -36.47
CA GLY A 77 -35.77 -19.35 -37.43
C GLY A 77 -34.54 -18.53 -37.81
N SER A 78 -34.02 -18.79 -39.01
CA SER A 78 -33.02 -18.02 -39.77
C SER A 78 -33.64 -16.72 -40.35
N GLY A 79 -32.85 -15.66 -40.52
CA GLY A 79 -33.26 -14.49 -41.30
C GLY A 79 -32.17 -13.43 -41.49
N SER A 80 -31.84 -13.15 -42.74
CA SER A 80 -30.71 -12.34 -43.23
C SER A 80 -31.17 -10.99 -43.79
N SER A 81 -30.41 -9.92 -43.53
CA SER A 81 -30.19 -8.67 -44.33
C SER A 81 -31.41 -7.75 -44.63
N PRO A 82 -31.31 -6.52 -45.22
CA PRO A 82 -30.17 -5.63 -45.58
C PRO A 82 -30.38 -4.12 -45.16
N PRO A 83 -29.47 -3.19 -45.56
CA PRO A 83 -29.42 -1.76 -45.16
C PRO A 83 -29.91 -0.77 -46.23
N ALA A 84 -30.20 0.51 -45.87
CA ALA A 84 -30.22 1.65 -46.80
C ALA A 84 -30.44 3.03 -46.11
N HIS A 85 -29.54 3.97 -46.44
CA HIS A 85 -29.71 5.41 -46.80
C HIS A 85 -30.53 6.37 -45.90
N GLY A 86 -30.18 7.64 -45.67
CA GLY A 86 -29.07 8.49 -46.12
C GLY A 86 -29.43 9.99 -46.01
N ALA A 87 -28.42 10.81 -45.61
CA ALA A 87 -28.18 12.26 -45.88
C ALA A 87 -28.92 13.34 -45.04
N PRO A 88 -28.46 14.63 -44.99
CA PRO A 88 -27.25 15.25 -45.58
C PRO A 88 -26.42 16.21 -44.66
N GLY A 89 -25.15 16.40 -45.01
CA GLY A 89 -24.52 17.74 -45.16
C GLY A 89 -23.86 18.42 -43.95
N MET A 90 -22.53 18.52 -43.97
CA MET A 90 -21.73 19.75 -43.76
C MET A 90 -20.23 19.41 -43.93
N SER A 91 -19.65 19.95 -44.99
CA SER A 91 -18.26 19.79 -45.41
C SER A 91 -17.34 20.72 -44.60
N GLY A 92 -16.51 20.13 -43.73
CA GLY A 92 -15.40 20.80 -43.05
C GLY A 92 -14.07 20.24 -43.54
N ARG A 93 -13.18 21.13 -43.99
CA ARG A 93 -11.86 20.83 -44.59
C ARG A 93 -10.96 19.98 -43.68
N PRO A 94 -10.09 19.11 -44.25
CA PRO A 94 -9.11 18.36 -43.48
C PRO A 94 -8.04 19.29 -42.91
N PHE A 95 -7.85 19.21 -41.58
CA PHE A 95 -6.80 19.89 -40.85
C PHE A 95 -5.46 19.21 -41.17
N THR A 96 -4.59 19.87 -41.92
CA THR A 96 -3.18 19.48 -42.04
C THR A 96 -2.45 19.98 -40.80
N PRO A 97 -1.83 19.11 -39.97
CA PRO A 97 -0.99 19.58 -38.89
C PRO A 97 0.30 20.13 -39.50
N THR A 98 0.49 21.44 -39.39
CA THR A 98 1.77 22.10 -39.64
C THR A 98 2.83 21.46 -38.74
N PRO A 99 4.00 21.05 -39.25
CA PRO A 99 5.06 20.52 -38.42
C PRO A 99 5.57 21.65 -37.53
N SER A 100 5.16 21.65 -36.27
CA SER A 100 5.82 22.46 -35.25
C SER A 100 7.27 22.00 -35.20
N ALA A 101 8.18 22.92 -35.51
CA ALA A 101 9.60 22.71 -35.41
C ALA A 101 9.93 22.24 -33.99
N VAL A 102 10.21 20.95 -33.85
CA VAL A 102 10.79 20.38 -32.64
C VAL A 102 12.18 21.00 -32.51
N PRO A 103 12.50 21.74 -31.43
CA PRO A 103 13.84 22.25 -31.24
C PRO A 103 14.82 21.08 -31.22
N LYS A 104 15.84 21.15 -32.07
CA LYS A 104 16.94 20.19 -32.17
C LYS A 104 17.59 20.08 -30.79
N VAL A 105 17.45 18.94 -30.12
CA VAL A 105 18.11 18.66 -28.84
C VAL A 105 19.61 18.57 -29.11
N ILE A 106 20.37 19.54 -28.60
CA ILE A 106 21.84 19.54 -28.63
C ILE A 106 22.30 18.59 -27.50
N PRO A 107 23.06 17.52 -27.81
CA PRO A 107 23.65 16.66 -26.79
C PRO A 107 24.65 17.47 -25.94
N GLY A 108 24.46 17.49 -24.62
CA GLY A 108 25.36 18.18 -23.68
C GLY A 108 24.82 19.47 -23.05
N SER A 109 23.56 19.84 -23.29
CA SER A 109 22.90 20.89 -22.48
C SER A 109 22.43 20.31 -21.16
N ASP A 110 23.21 20.54 -20.10
CA ASP A 110 22.76 20.40 -18.72
C ASP A 110 21.44 21.17 -18.55
N ARG A 111 20.31 20.44 -18.49
CA ARG A 111 19.04 21.03 -18.07
C ARG A 111 19.06 21.49 -16.62
N ASP A 112 20.06 21.08 -15.84
CA ASP A 112 20.31 21.52 -14.47
C ASP A 112 21.08 22.86 -14.41
N ASN A 113 21.52 23.42 -15.54
CA ASN A 113 22.32 24.65 -15.61
C ASN A 113 21.72 25.72 -16.53
N ARG A 114 20.39 25.72 -16.71
CA ARG A 114 19.71 26.94 -17.17
C ARG A 114 19.71 27.92 -16.02
N ASP A 115 20.68 28.84 -16.01
CA ASP A 115 20.70 30.10 -15.27
C ASP A 115 19.76 30.10 -14.06
N TRP A 116 20.02 29.22 -13.08
CA TRP A 116 19.35 29.34 -11.80
C TRP A 116 19.99 30.54 -11.13
N VAL A 117 19.44 31.72 -11.43
CA VAL A 117 19.69 32.90 -10.63
C VAL A 117 19.01 32.62 -9.30
N PRO A 118 19.75 32.54 -8.18
CA PRO A 118 19.14 32.44 -6.88
C PRO A 118 18.10 33.56 -6.78
N PRO A 119 16.84 33.26 -6.41
CA PRO A 119 15.86 34.32 -6.30
C PRO A 119 16.38 35.36 -5.31
N ASP A 120 16.33 36.63 -5.74
CA ASP A 120 16.79 37.77 -4.96
C ASP A 120 16.15 37.70 -3.56
N PRO A 121 16.94 37.49 -2.49
CA PRO A 121 16.40 37.23 -1.16
C PRO A 121 15.57 38.40 -0.63
N GLU A 122 15.74 39.61 -1.18
CA GLU A 122 14.98 40.81 -0.83
C GLU A 122 13.61 40.90 -1.56
N LYS A 123 13.39 40.11 -2.62
CA LYS A 123 12.14 40.07 -3.41
C LYS A 123 11.30 38.83 -3.16
N LEU A 124 11.74 37.95 -2.28
CA LEU A 124 10.99 36.78 -1.89
C LEU A 124 9.84 37.18 -0.94
N PRO A 125 8.63 36.64 -1.13
CA PRO A 125 7.56 36.77 -0.14
C PRO A 125 8.05 36.38 1.26
N ALA A 126 7.54 37.04 2.31
CA ALA A 126 7.96 36.79 3.69
C ALA A 126 7.74 35.32 4.14
N ASP A 127 6.90 34.57 3.43
CA ASP A 127 6.58 33.17 3.61
C ASP A 127 7.29 32.22 2.64
N TYR A 128 8.16 32.73 1.76
CA TYR A 128 8.91 31.88 0.84
C TYR A 128 9.83 30.95 1.61
N ARG A 129 9.61 29.65 1.42
CA ARG A 129 10.52 28.61 1.86
C ARG A 129 11.18 28.04 0.61
N PRO A 130 12.52 28.09 0.49
CA PRO A 130 13.18 27.45 -0.64
C PRO A 130 12.79 25.97 -0.66
N PRO A 131 12.65 25.36 -1.86
CA PRO A 131 12.38 23.94 -1.96
C PRO A 131 13.45 23.18 -1.17
N LEU A 132 13.01 22.16 -0.43
CA LEU A 132 13.91 21.30 0.33
C LEU A 132 15.02 20.81 -0.60
N ARG A 133 16.27 20.94 -0.14
CA ARG A 133 17.44 20.49 -0.89
C ARG A 133 17.22 19.03 -1.30
N ALA A 134 17.40 18.74 -2.59
CA ALA A 134 17.29 17.37 -3.08
C ALA A 134 18.21 16.45 -2.26
N LEU A 135 17.69 15.31 -1.80
CA LEU A 135 18.47 14.34 -1.02
C LEU A 135 19.71 13.94 -1.81
N ASP A 136 20.88 13.82 -1.17
CA ASP A 136 22.12 13.46 -1.88
C ASP A 136 21.97 12.13 -2.65
N MET A 137 21.10 11.24 -2.17
CA MET A 137 20.74 10.00 -2.83
C MET A 137 20.02 10.17 -4.18
N THR A 138 19.42 11.33 -4.49
CA THR A 138 18.85 11.57 -5.84
C THR A 138 19.90 11.90 -6.88
N ARG A 139 21.12 12.25 -6.46
CA ARG A 139 22.25 12.64 -7.32
C ARG A 139 23.26 11.51 -7.57
N LEU A 140 23.10 10.37 -6.90
CA LEU A 140 24.00 9.23 -6.99
C LEU A 140 23.76 8.43 -8.27
N ASP A 141 24.45 8.74 -9.36
CA ASP A 141 24.35 7.95 -10.59
C ASP A 141 25.38 6.82 -10.64
N LYS A 142 24.89 5.59 -10.65
CA LYS A 142 25.70 4.37 -10.86
C LYS A 142 25.20 3.61 -12.08
N PRO A 143 25.45 4.10 -13.31
CA PRO A 143 24.97 3.42 -14.52
C PRO A 143 25.53 2.01 -14.62
N LEU A 144 24.67 1.03 -14.95
CA LEU A 144 25.03 -0.38 -15.04
C LEU A 144 25.92 -0.71 -16.25
N ALA A 145 25.85 0.13 -17.27
CA ALA A 145 26.57 0.00 -18.53
C ALA A 145 26.94 1.38 -19.08
N THR A 146 28.02 1.44 -19.85
CA THR A 146 28.39 2.65 -20.61
C THR A 146 27.47 2.85 -21.81
N GLN A 147 27.42 4.05 -22.41
CA GLN A 147 26.64 4.29 -23.62
C GLN A 147 27.06 3.38 -24.78
N LYS A 148 28.37 3.15 -24.95
CA LYS A 148 28.91 2.22 -25.95
C LYS A 148 28.42 0.80 -25.71
N GLU A 149 28.45 0.35 -24.47
CA GLU A 149 27.93 -0.97 -24.09
C GLU A 149 26.41 -1.08 -24.31
N LEU A 150 25.64 -0.03 -23.99
CA LEU A 150 24.21 0.04 -24.28
C LEU A 150 23.92 -0.10 -25.78
N ASP A 151 24.66 0.60 -26.62
CA ASP A 151 24.52 0.53 -28.08
C ASP A 151 24.87 -0.87 -28.61
N ASP A 152 25.88 -1.52 -28.04
CA ASP A 152 26.26 -2.90 -28.39
C ASP A 152 25.19 -3.90 -27.93
N LEU A 153 24.69 -3.78 -26.70
CA LEU A 153 23.64 -4.63 -26.15
C LEU A 153 22.31 -4.48 -26.94
N LYS A 154 22.00 -3.27 -27.41
CA LYS A 154 20.81 -2.98 -28.22
C LYS A 154 20.79 -3.78 -29.52
N ARG A 155 21.95 -4.09 -30.11
CA ARG A 155 22.04 -4.87 -31.37
C ARG A 155 21.52 -6.30 -31.20
N ASP A 156 21.62 -6.86 -30.01
CA ASP A 156 21.16 -8.21 -29.70
C ASP A 156 19.66 -8.27 -29.34
N LEU A 157 18.98 -7.11 -29.22
CA LEU A 157 17.61 -7.04 -28.70
C LEU A 157 16.60 -7.85 -29.53
N SER A 158 16.77 -7.90 -30.85
CA SER A 158 15.90 -8.71 -31.72
C SER A 158 16.06 -10.20 -31.42
N LYS A 159 17.31 -10.68 -31.28
CA LYS A 159 17.62 -12.08 -30.95
C LYS A 159 17.14 -12.45 -29.54
N TYR A 160 17.35 -11.55 -28.57
CA TYR A 160 16.79 -11.69 -27.23
C TYR A 160 15.26 -11.84 -27.26
N ARG A 161 14.55 -11.02 -28.05
CA ARG A 161 13.09 -11.12 -28.20
C ARG A 161 12.68 -12.49 -28.76
N THR A 162 13.43 -13.03 -29.71
CA THR A 162 13.21 -14.39 -30.22
C THR A 162 13.41 -15.43 -29.12
N VAL A 163 14.49 -15.35 -28.34
CA VAL A 163 14.77 -16.27 -27.22
C VAL A 163 13.63 -16.25 -26.20
N ILE A 164 13.22 -15.07 -25.72
CA ILE A 164 12.14 -14.98 -24.73
C ILE A 164 10.79 -15.47 -25.29
N THR A 165 10.49 -15.19 -26.55
CA THR A 165 9.22 -15.59 -27.17
C THR A 165 9.15 -17.11 -27.35
N ASN A 166 10.25 -17.72 -27.79
CA ASN A 166 10.34 -19.17 -27.97
C ASN A 166 10.38 -19.91 -26.63
N GLY A 167 10.93 -19.29 -25.59
CA GLY A 167 11.02 -19.88 -24.26
C GLY A 167 12.02 -21.05 -24.20
N ASP A 168 13.08 -21.01 -24.99
CA ASP A 168 14.10 -22.07 -25.05
C ASP A 168 15.45 -21.56 -24.55
N LEU A 169 16.10 -22.35 -23.70
CA LEU A 169 17.42 -22.09 -23.12
C LEU A 169 18.34 -23.31 -23.26
N ALA A 170 18.11 -24.14 -24.28
CA ALA A 170 18.89 -25.35 -24.53
C ALA A 170 20.37 -25.04 -24.83
N SER A 171 20.67 -23.94 -25.51
CA SER A 171 22.05 -23.56 -25.87
C SER A 171 22.63 -22.50 -24.93
N GLU A 172 23.96 -22.53 -24.72
CA GLU A 172 24.66 -21.47 -24.00
C GLU A 172 24.57 -20.11 -24.72
N ALA A 173 24.42 -20.11 -26.05
CA ALA A 173 24.21 -18.90 -26.82
C ALA A 173 22.88 -18.22 -26.45
N ASP A 174 21.79 -19.00 -26.32
CA ASP A 174 20.47 -18.48 -25.92
C ASP A 174 20.48 -17.97 -24.47
N LYS A 175 21.13 -18.70 -23.56
CA LYS A 175 21.33 -18.23 -22.18
C LYS A 175 22.10 -16.92 -22.13
N ASN A 176 23.13 -16.76 -22.96
CA ASN A 176 23.89 -15.51 -23.04
C ASN A 176 23.08 -14.36 -23.65
N LEU A 177 22.26 -14.63 -24.67
CA LEU A 177 21.33 -13.66 -25.24
C LEU A 177 20.29 -13.21 -24.21
N LEU A 178 19.76 -14.13 -23.40
CA LEU A 178 18.86 -13.82 -22.29
C LEU A 178 19.52 -12.83 -21.30
N LYS A 179 20.72 -13.18 -20.81
CA LYS A 179 21.50 -12.36 -19.88
C LYS A 179 21.77 -10.97 -20.43
N ARG A 180 22.20 -10.87 -21.70
CA ARG A 180 22.51 -9.60 -22.36
C ARG A 180 21.28 -8.74 -22.58
N GLY A 181 20.15 -9.33 -22.98
CA GLY A 181 18.90 -8.60 -23.15
C GLY A 181 18.35 -8.05 -21.83
N ILE A 182 18.39 -8.85 -20.75
CA ILE A 182 18.04 -8.37 -19.40
C ILE A 182 18.98 -7.24 -18.98
N ARG A 183 20.30 -7.40 -19.19
CA ARG A 183 21.30 -6.37 -18.89
C ARG A 183 21.00 -5.07 -19.62
N TYR A 184 20.64 -5.14 -20.90
CA TYR A 184 20.24 -3.97 -21.68
C TYR A 184 19.06 -3.24 -21.01
N ARG A 185 17.97 -3.96 -20.72
CA ARG A 185 16.78 -3.36 -20.12
C ARG A 185 17.06 -2.72 -18.75
N LEU A 186 17.81 -3.41 -17.90
CA LEU A 186 18.19 -2.90 -16.58
C LEU A 186 19.19 -1.73 -16.68
N ALA A 187 20.07 -1.73 -17.66
CA ALA A 187 20.97 -0.60 -17.88
C ALA A 187 20.19 0.66 -18.29
N GLN A 188 19.11 0.52 -19.08
CA GLN A 188 18.22 1.66 -19.39
C GLN A 188 17.58 2.25 -18.14
N LEU A 189 17.29 1.44 -17.12
CA LEU A 189 16.77 1.92 -15.81
C LEU A 189 17.81 2.73 -15.03
N SER A 190 19.10 2.50 -15.23
CA SER A 190 20.18 3.17 -14.50
C SER A 190 20.82 4.33 -15.25
N ASP A 191 20.42 4.55 -16.50
CA ASP A 191 20.96 5.59 -17.38
C ASP A 191 20.42 6.97 -16.96
N PRO A 192 21.29 7.94 -16.63
CA PRO A 192 20.88 9.30 -16.24
C PRO A 192 20.01 9.99 -17.29
N LEU A 193 20.16 9.67 -18.59
CA LEU A 193 19.36 10.24 -19.67
C LEU A 193 17.89 9.80 -19.63
N ASN A 194 17.59 8.73 -18.89
CA ASN A 194 16.27 8.10 -18.84
C ASN A 194 15.45 8.46 -17.58
N ARG A 195 15.97 9.33 -16.70
CA ARG A 195 15.39 9.65 -15.38
C ARG A 195 13.89 9.98 -15.37
N GLU A 196 13.40 10.72 -16.36
CA GLU A 196 11.98 11.11 -16.45
C GLU A 196 11.06 9.93 -16.83
N ASN A 197 11.61 8.86 -17.41
CA ASN A 197 10.86 7.76 -18.03
C ASN A 197 11.17 6.39 -17.43
N LEU A 198 11.80 6.32 -16.24
CA LEU A 198 12.22 5.04 -15.64
C LEU A 198 11.07 4.03 -15.49
N HIS A 199 9.86 4.48 -15.19
CA HIS A 199 8.67 3.62 -15.12
C HIS A 199 8.40 2.88 -16.45
N LYS A 200 8.62 3.53 -17.60
CA LYS A 200 8.46 2.90 -18.93
C LYS A 200 9.49 1.81 -19.15
N PHE A 201 10.74 2.04 -18.74
CA PHE A 201 11.80 1.03 -18.86
C PHE A 201 11.59 -0.16 -17.91
N ARG A 202 11.00 0.07 -16.73
CA ARG A 202 10.51 -1.00 -15.85
C ARG A 202 9.43 -1.83 -16.56
N GLU A 203 8.43 -1.16 -17.13
CA GLU A 203 7.31 -1.80 -17.84
C GLU A 203 7.74 -2.54 -19.12
N GLU A 204 8.83 -2.13 -19.76
CA GLU A 204 9.42 -2.93 -20.86
C GLU A 204 9.84 -4.32 -20.39
N LEU A 205 10.31 -4.48 -19.15
CA LEU A 205 10.56 -5.79 -18.55
C LEU A 205 9.27 -6.44 -18.07
N THR A 206 8.52 -5.78 -17.18
CA THR A 206 7.42 -6.42 -16.42
C THR A 206 6.12 -6.56 -17.18
N VAL A 207 5.88 -5.71 -18.18
CA VAL A 207 4.69 -5.79 -19.02
C VAL A 207 5.07 -6.43 -20.34
N ARG A 208 5.99 -5.83 -21.11
CA ARG A 208 6.28 -6.30 -22.47
C ARG A 208 7.04 -7.62 -22.46
N ASP A 209 8.27 -7.65 -21.95
CA ASP A 209 9.12 -8.85 -22.08
C ASP A 209 8.51 -10.05 -21.31
N MET A 210 7.93 -9.82 -20.11
CA MET A 210 7.19 -10.85 -19.37
C MET A 210 5.94 -11.36 -20.10
N GLN A 211 5.21 -10.54 -20.86
CA GLN A 211 4.08 -10.99 -21.67
C GLN A 211 4.52 -11.92 -22.81
N PHE A 212 5.71 -11.69 -23.37
CA PHE A 212 6.27 -12.55 -24.42
C PHE A 212 7.06 -13.76 -23.87
N ALA A 213 7.50 -13.74 -22.61
CA ALA A 213 8.26 -14.81 -22.00
C ALA A 213 7.52 -16.17 -22.08
N ALA A 214 8.12 -17.10 -22.83
CA ALA A 214 7.62 -18.43 -23.17
C ALA A 214 6.27 -18.44 -23.91
N LYS A 215 5.94 -17.39 -24.67
CA LYS A 215 4.65 -17.26 -25.39
C LYS A 215 4.38 -18.42 -26.36
N ASN A 216 5.42 -18.97 -26.99
CA ASN A 216 5.28 -20.07 -27.94
C ASN A 216 5.27 -21.46 -27.26
N LYS A 217 5.43 -21.53 -25.94
CA LYS A 217 5.29 -22.79 -25.18
C LYS A 217 3.81 -23.01 -24.84
N THR A 218 3.39 -24.27 -24.89
CA THR A 218 2.01 -24.67 -24.61
C THR A 218 1.86 -25.42 -23.29
N ARG A 219 2.93 -26.06 -22.80
CA ARG A 219 2.93 -26.81 -21.53
C ARG A 219 3.19 -25.85 -20.36
N PRO A 220 2.33 -25.82 -19.32
CA PRO A 220 2.53 -24.97 -18.15
C PRO A 220 3.87 -25.14 -17.45
N ASP A 221 4.41 -26.36 -17.39
CA ASP A 221 5.70 -26.63 -16.75
C ASP A 221 6.88 -26.02 -17.53
N ASP A 222 6.83 -26.04 -18.86
CA ASP A 222 7.86 -25.44 -19.72
C ASP A 222 7.82 -23.91 -19.60
N ILE A 223 6.61 -23.33 -19.57
CA ILE A 223 6.40 -21.89 -19.33
C ILE A 223 6.99 -21.50 -17.97
N ARG A 224 6.66 -22.26 -16.92
CA ARG A 224 7.13 -22.03 -15.56
C ARG A 224 8.66 -22.14 -15.47
N ALA A 225 9.25 -23.18 -16.07
CA ALA A 225 10.69 -23.39 -16.04
C ALA A 225 11.46 -22.24 -16.71
N PHE A 226 11.02 -21.83 -17.91
CA PHE A 226 11.63 -20.71 -18.61
C PHE A 226 11.47 -19.40 -17.83
N ARG A 227 10.25 -19.09 -17.37
CA ARG A 227 9.99 -17.85 -16.62
C ARG A 227 10.73 -17.80 -15.29
N THR A 228 10.92 -18.94 -14.63
CA THR A 228 11.76 -19.04 -13.42
C THR A 228 13.19 -18.60 -13.73
N ALA A 229 13.82 -19.18 -14.76
CA ALA A 229 15.18 -18.80 -15.18
C ALA A 229 15.28 -17.33 -15.62
N PHE A 230 14.25 -16.83 -16.32
CA PHE A 230 14.16 -15.43 -16.73
C PHE A 230 14.09 -14.48 -15.53
N CYS A 231 13.17 -14.74 -14.59
CA CYS A 231 13.02 -13.94 -13.39
C CYS A 231 14.24 -14.03 -12.47
N ASP A 232 14.86 -15.21 -12.32
CA ASP A 232 16.11 -15.39 -11.58
C ASP A 232 17.22 -14.46 -12.10
N GLU A 233 17.40 -14.43 -13.42
CA GLU A 233 18.43 -13.58 -14.03
C GLU A 233 18.09 -12.08 -13.91
N ILE A 234 16.80 -11.69 -13.99
CA ILE A 234 16.37 -10.31 -13.69
C ILE A 234 16.73 -9.96 -12.25
N VAL A 235 16.35 -10.77 -11.26
CA VAL A 235 16.63 -10.50 -9.84
C VAL A 235 18.13 -10.35 -9.63
N LYS A 236 18.93 -11.30 -10.13
CA LYS A 236 20.39 -11.29 -10.01
C LYS A 236 21.02 -9.98 -10.51
N GLN A 237 20.59 -9.49 -11.67
CA GLN A 237 21.15 -8.28 -12.27
C GLN A 237 20.52 -6.98 -11.73
N ALA A 238 19.31 -7.03 -11.18
CA ALA A 238 18.62 -5.86 -10.64
C ALA A 238 19.07 -5.50 -9.22
N VAL A 239 19.47 -6.47 -8.40
CA VAL A 239 19.89 -6.25 -7.01
C VAL A 239 21.00 -5.19 -6.87
N PRO A 240 22.07 -5.17 -7.68
CA PRO A 240 23.09 -4.11 -7.62
C PRO A 240 22.54 -2.69 -7.82
N LEU A 241 21.41 -2.52 -8.49
CA LEU A 241 20.77 -1.21 -8.72
C LEU A 241 20.09 -0.66 -7.47
N LEU A 242 19.93 -1.46 -6.40
CA LEU A 242 19.43 -1.00 -5.10
C LEU A 242 20.38 -0.08 -4.34
N ASP A 243 21.62 0.10 -4.85
CA ASP A 243 22.60 1.05 -4.36
C ASP A 243 22.77 2.30 -5.26
N ASN A 244 21.86 2.51 -6.22
CA ASN A 244 21.88 3.62 -7.18
C ASN A 244 21.15 4.88 -6.66
N ASN A 245 20.72 5.81 -7.51
CA ASN A 245 19.92 6.93 -7.05
C ASN A 245 18.52 6.49 -6.58
N PHE A 246 17.89 7.34 -5.78
CA PHE A 246 16.56 7.11 -5.21
C PHE A 246 15.52 6.59 -6.22
N TYR A 247 15.45 7.19 -7.42
CA TYR A 247 14.43 6.83 -8.40
C TYR A 247 14.68 5.44 -8.99
N VAL A 248 15.93 5.09 -9.25
CA VAL A 248 16.31 3.75 -9.71
C VAL A 248 15.98 2.71 -8.65
N ARG A 249 16.38 2.93 -7.39
CA ARG A 249 16.07 2.03 -6.26
C ARG A 249 14.56 1.79 -6.14
N LEU A 250 13.77 2.86 -6.23
CA LEU A 250 12.30 2.79 -6.18
C LEU A 250 11.75 1.92 -7.32
N GLN A 251 12.22 2.12 -8.56
CA GLN A 251 11.77 1.31 -9.69
C GLN A 251 12.18 -0.16 -9.56
N VAL A 252 13.35 -0.44 -9.01
CA VAL A 252 13.83 -1.82 -8.77
C VAL A 252 12.98 -2.51 -7.69
N ALA A 253 12.65 -1.82 -6.60
CA ALA A 253 11.77 -2.37 -5.57
C ALA A 253 10.36 -2.73 -6.13
N ILE A 254 9.84 -1.93 -7.06
CA ILE A 254 8.58 -2.22 -7.76
C ILE A 254 8.77 -3.38 -8.74
N LEU A 255 9.84 -3.34 -9.56
CA LEU A 255 10.19 -4.37 -10.55
C LEU A 255 10.16 -5.77 -9.93
N LEU A 256 10.86 -5.94 -8.81
CA LEU A 256 10.97 -7.21 -8.10
C LEU A 256 9.60 -7.76 -7.65
N GLY A 257 8.64 -6.89 -7.32
CA GLY A 257 7.28 -7.29 -6.96
C GLY A 257 6.38 -7.66 -8.14
N GLU A 258 6.70 -7.17 -9.34
CA GLU A 258 5.92 -7.37 -10.58
C GLU A 258 6.33 -8.62 -11.37
N LEU A 259 7.36 -9.37 -10.93
CA LEU A 259 7.81 -10.58 -11.60
C LEU A 259 6.84 -11.76 -11.37
N ASP A 260 6.49 -12.47 -12.45
CA ASP A 260 5.48 -13.53 -12.47
C ASP A 260 5.92 -14.79 -13.23
N ILE A 261 5.92 -15.94 -12.55
CA ILE A 261 6.21 -17.23 -13.20
C ILE A 261 5.02 -17.82 -13.97
N LEU A 262 3.80 -17.36 -13.67
CA LEU A 262 2.61 -17.65 -14.47
C LEU A 262 1.80 -16.38 -14.71
N PRO A 263 1.42 -16.09 -15.96
CA PRO A 263 0.55 -14.95 -16.26
C PRO A 263 -0.89 -15.26 -15.83
N ASN A 264 -1.68 -14.20 -15.59
CA ASN A 264 -3.12 -14.35 -15.42
C ASN A 264 -3.76 -14.71 -16.77
N ASP A 265 -4.31 -15.91 -16.91
CA ASP A 265 -5.17 -16.29 -18.04
C ASP A 265 -6.51 -16.82 -17.51
N PRO A 266 -7.49 -15.92 -17.28
CA PRO A 266 -8.80 -16.31 -16.78
C PRO A 266 -9.57 -17.23 -17.74
N ARG A 267 -9.28 -17.18 -19.05
CA ARG A 267 -9.94 -18.04 -20.05
C ARG A 267 -9.39 -19.46 -20.02
N GLY A 268 -8.09 -19.59 -19.74
CA GLY A 268 -7.40 -20.87 -19.53
C GLY A 268 -7.46 -21.39 -18.09
N GLY A 269 -8.09 -20.65 -17.16
CA GLY A 269 -8.13 -21.00 -15.73
C GLY A 269 -6.77 -20.88 -15.01
N ILE A 270 -5.78 -20.22 -15.63
CA ILE A 270 -4.45 -20.03 -15.04
C ILE A 270 -4.49 -18.81 -14.13
N GLN A 271 -4.29 -19.04 -12.84
CA GLN A 271 -4.11 -17.97 -11.88
C GLN A 271 -2.68 -17.43 -11.94
N ILE A 272 -2.57 -16.12 -11.78
CA ILE A 272 -1.27 -15.44 -11.68
C ILE A 272 -0.45 -16.04 -10.54
N GLN A 273 0.86 -16.25 -10.79
CA GLN A 273 1.79 -16.67 -9.75
C GLN A 273 3.03 -15.79 -9.75
N ALA A 274 3.22 -15.03 -8.68
CA ALA A 274 4.39 -14.16 -8.52
C ALA A 274 5.67 -14.98 -8.30
N PHE A 275 6.81 -14.40 -8.67
CA PHE A 275 8.11 -15.01 -8.48
C PHE A 275 8.60 -14.85 -7.03
N ALA A 276 8.31 -15.86 -6.19
CA ALA A 276 8.61 -15.83 -4.76
C ALA A 276 10.08 -15.51 -4.38
N PRO A 277 11.12 -16.00 -5.09
CA PRO A 277 12.51 -15.69 -4.75
C PRO A 277 12.86 -14.19 -4.77
N ALA A 278 12.12 -13.35 -5.52
CA ALA A 278 12.30 -11.89 -5.49
C ALA A 278 11.98 -11.26 -4.12
N ALA A 279 11.31 -11.98 -3.21
CA ALA A 279 11.05 -11.48 -1.86
C ALA A 279 12.33 -11.30 -1.03
N ARG A 280 13.38 -12.11 -1.25
CA ARG A 280 14.62 -12.01 -0.44
C ARG A 280 15.27 -10.63 -0.53
N PRO A 281 15.60 -10.09 -1.72
CA PRO A 281 16.15 -8.74 -1.80
C PRO A 281 15.17 -7.67 -1.30
N LEU A 282 13.86 -7.87 -1.43
CA LEU A 282 12.86 -6.94 -0.88
C LEU A 282 12.84 -6.93 0.65
N VAL A 283 13.06 -8.06 1.30
CA VAL A 283 13.24 -8.16 2.75
C VAL A 283 14.50 -7.41 3.18
N GLU A 284 15.60 -7.55 2.44
CA GLU A 284 16.84 -6.81 2.73
C GLU A 284 16.64 -5.29 2.62
N ILE A 285 15.82 -4.81 1.66
CA ILE A 285 15.44 -3.39 1.60
C ILE A 285 14.72 -2.93 2.88
N LEU A 286 13.84 -3.76 3.45
CA LEU A 286 13.15 -3.41 4.70
C LEU A 286 14.13 -3.30 5.87
N LYS A 287 15.09 -4.25 5.96
CA LYS A 287 16.08 -4.31 7.04
C LYS A 287 17.15 -3.22 6.95
N ASP A 288 17.48 -2.75 5.76
CA ASP A 288 18.52 -1.74 5.54
C ASP A 288 18.09 -0.37 6.09
N SER A 289 18.79 0.12 7.12
CA SER A 289 18.54 1.43 7.73
C SER A 289 18.85 2.59 6.80
N ASN A 290 19.66 2.39 5.76
CA ASN A 290 20.01 3.42 4.79
C ASN A 290 18.96 3.58 3.68
N GLN A 291 17.96 2.69 3.61
CA GLN A 291 16.89 2.81 2.61
C GLN A 291 15.83 3.82 3.07
N PRO A 292 15.51 4.82 2.24
CA PRO A 292 14.41 5.74 2.50
C PRO A 292 13.07 5.03 2.65
N GLU A 293 12.20 5.55 3.51
CA GLU A 293 10.88 4.99 3.78
C GLU A 293 10.04 4.78 2.52
N ALA A 294 10.17 5.64 1.50
CA ALA A 294 9.45 5.49 0.24
C ALA A 294 9.86 4.21 -0.51
N ILE A 295 11.15 3.85 -0.50
CA ILE A 295 11.66 2.62 -1.12
C ILE A 295 11.23 1.41 -0.29
N LYS A 296 11.30 1.50 1.05
CA LYS A 296 10.77 0.47 1.95
C LYS A 296 9.26 0.25 1.79
N THR A 297 8.51 1.32 1.55
CA THR A 297 7.06 1.29 1.28
C THR A 297 6.78 0.53 -0.03
N ALA A 298 7.54 0.80 -1.08
CA ALA A 298 7.44 0.04 -2.33
C ALA A 298 7.78 -1.43 -2.11
N ALA A 299 8.84 -1.73 -1.35
CA ALA A 299 9.21 -3.11 -1.02
C ALA A 299 8.12 -3.83 -0.22
N ALA A 300 7.50 -3.17 0.77
CA ALA A 300 6.39 -3.73 1.54
C ALA A 300 5.17 -4.06 0.64
N ASN A 301 4.83 -3.20 -0.31
CA ASN A 301 3.76 -3.46 -1.29
C ASN A 301 4.09 -4.65 -2.20
N SER A 302 5.34 -4.71 -2.70
CA SER A 302 5.84 -5.82 -3.51
C SER A 302 5.79 -7.15 -2.76
N LEU A 303 6.24 -7.16 -1.50
CA LEU A 303 6.18 -8.34 -0.63
C LEU A 303 4.74 -8.77 -0.35
N HIS A 304 3.82 -7.80 -0.14
CA HIS A 304 2.40 -8.10 0.08
C HIS A 304 1.81 -8.85 -1.12
N ARG A 305 2.13 -8.42 -2.34
CA ARG A 305 1.73 -9.12 -3.57
C ARG A 305 2.33 -10.53 -3.63
N ILE A 306 3.63 -10.68 -3.36
CA ILE A 306 4.30 -11.98 -3.37
C ILE A 306 3.69 -12.95 -2.35
N LEU A 307 3.34 -12.49 -1.14
CA LEU A 307 2.63 -13.34 -0.17
C LEU A 307 1.27 -13.80 -0.69
N LYS A 308 0.51 -12.91 -1.35
CA LYS A 308 -0.83 -13.21 -1.84
C LYS A 308 -0.87 -14.21 -3.00
N VAL A 309 0.05 -14.08 -3.96
CA VAL A 309 -0.03 -14.83 -5.23
C VAL A 309 1.25 -15.59 -5.58
N GLY A 310 2.35 -15.42 -4.85
CA GLY A 310 3.62 -16.11 -5.13
C GLY A 310 3.76 -17.48 -4.46
N GLN A 311 2.93 -17.76 -3.45
CA GLN A 311 3.01 -18.99 -2.63
C GLN A 311 4.43 -19.28 -2.08
N PRO A 312 5.10 -18.31 -1.43
CA PRO A 312 6.41 -18.56 -0.83
C PRO A 312 6.35 -19.67 0.22
N ASP A 313 7.49 -20.36 0.44
CA ASP A 313 7.60 -21.36 1.50
C ASP A 313 7.46 -20.73 2.90
N SER A 314 7.19 -21.57 3.90
CA SER A 314 6.94 -21.12 5.27
C SER A 314 8.11 -20.35 5.88
N ASN A 315 9.37 -20.67 5.55
CA ASN A 315 10.52 -19.96 6.09
C ASN A 315 10.57 -18.52 5.57
N LEU A 316 10.39 -18.36 4.26
CA LEU A 316 10.37 -17.05 3.62
C LEU A 316 9.17 -16.22 4.10
N LYS A 317 8.00 -16.83 4.31
CA LYS A 317 6.85 -16.16 4.92
C LYS A 317 7.16 -15.63 6.32
N SER A 318 7.74 -16.46 7.19
CA SER A 318 8.13 -16.03 8.54
C SER A 318 9.16 -14.92 8.52
N GLU A 319 10.14 -14.98 7.61
CA GLU A 319 11.15 -13.93 7.46
C GLU A 319 10.53 -12.58 7.04
N ILE A 320 9.63 -12.60 6.06
CA ILE A 320 8.90 -11.41 5.60
C ILE A 320 8.11 -10.78 6.74
N ALA A 321 7.36 -11.59 7.50
CA ALA A 321 6.58 -11.06 8.60
C ALA A 321 7.45 -10.54 9.75
N GLN A 322 8.53 -11.22 10.11
CA GLN A 322 9.44 -10.73 11.14
C GLN A 322 10.04 -9.38 10.75
N ALA A 323 10.52 -9.24 9.50
CA ALA A 323 11.04 -7.96 9.01
C ALA A 323 9.98 -6.84 9.08
N ALA A 324 8.71 -7.15 8.81
CA ALA A 324 7.62 -6.19 8.93
C ALA A 324 7.31 -5.83 10.39
N VAL A 325 7.34 -6.80 11.31
CA VAL A 325 7.17 -6.57 12.75
C VAL A 325 8.30 -5.69 13.30
N ASP A 326 9.55 -5.97 12.94
CA ASP A 326 10.71 -5.20 13.40
C ASP A 326 10.62 -3.73 12.94
N GLN A 327 10.19 -3.50 11.69
CA GLN A 327 9.98 -2.14 11.15
C GLN A 327 8.74 -1.44 11.72
N LEU A 328 7.84 -2.15 12.39
CA LEU A 328 6.69 -1.56 13.09
C LEU A 328 7.01 -1.15 14.54
N LEU A 329 8.16 -1.57 15.10
CA LEU A 329 8.59 -1.16 16.44
C LEU A 329 8.85 0.35 16.55
N PRO A 330 9.57 1.01 15.62
CA PRO A 330 9.71 2.46 15.61
C PRO A 330 8.38 3.14 15.24
N MET A 331 7.96 4.09 16.07
CA MET A 331 6.68 4.79 15.89
C MET A 331 6.79 6.13 15.16
N ASP A 332 8.02 6.62 15.01
CA ASP A 332 8.39 7.89 14.38
C ASP A 332 8.42 7.82 12.84
N THR A 333 8.20 6.64 12.27
CA THR A 333 8.08 6.46 10.83
C THR A 333 6.78 7.01 10.27
N HIS A 334 6.74 7.35 8.98
CA HIS A 334 5.54 7.91 8.38
C HIS A 334 4.37 6.91 8.39
N PHE A 335 3.16 7.39 8.73
CA PHE A 335 1.98 6.52 8.92
C PHE A 335 1.61 5.69 7.68
N TRP A 336 1.89 6.19 6.46
CA TRP A 336 1.68 5.40 5.24
C TRP A 336 2.55 4.16 5.19
N TYR A 337 3.81 4.28 5.62
CA TYR A 337 4.73 3.14 5.66
C TYR A 337 4.25 2.11 6.68
N GLN A 338 3.93 2.55 7.91
CA GLN A 338 3.34 1.70 8.95
C GLN A 338 2.09 0.96 8.44
N MET A 339 1.18 1.67 7.75
CA MET A 339 -0.01 1.07 7.16
C MET A 339 0.32 -0.02 6.12
N ARG A 340 1.37 0.17 5.29
CA ARG A 340 1.81 -0.86 4.33
C ARG A 340 2.44 -2.07 5.01
N LEU A 341 3.17 -1.87 6.11
CA LEU A 341 3.68 -2.98 6.91
C LEU A 341 2.53 -3.79 7.54
N VAL A 342 1.49 -3.14 8.05
CA VAL A 342 0.29 -3.84 8.57
C VAL A 342 -0.44 -4.60 7.46
N GLN A 343 -0.57 -4.02 6.26
CA GLN A 343 -1.11 -4.73 5.10
C GLN A 343 -0.28 -5.95 4.73
N LEU A 344 1.05 -5.82 4.75
CA LEU A 344 1.97 -6.93 4.52
C LEU A 344 1.72 -8.07 5.52
N LEU A 345 1.62 -7.77 6.83
CA LEU A 345 1.29 -8.76 7.85
C LEU A 345 -0.06 -9.46 7.59
N SER A 346 -1.07 -8.73 7.10
CA SER A 346 -2.39 -9.30 6.81
C SER A 346 -2.42 -10.35 5.68
N ALA A 347 -1.42 -10.34 4.79
CA ALA A 347 -1.29 -11.34 3.73
C ALA A 347 -0.52 -12.58 4.17
N ASN A 348 0.01 -12.58 5.39
CA ASN A 348 0.79 -13.68 5.92
C ASN A 348 -0.11 -14.70 6.63
N ASP A 349 0.06 -15.97 6.29
CA ASP A 349 -0.68 -17.09 6.86
C ASP A 349 0.15 -17.91 7.88
N THR A 350 1.36 -17.47 8.23
CA THR A 350 2.14 -18.10 9.30
C THR A 350 1.52 -17.78 10.66
N ILE A 351 1.08 -18.80 11.37
CA ILE A 351 0.55 -18.65 12.73
C ILE A 351 1.70 -18.40 13.70
N TYR A 352 2.72 -19.26 13.67
CA TYR A 352 3.80 -19.30 14.64
C TYR A 352 5.04 -18.55 14.16
N ASP A 353 5.72 -17.88 15.08
CA ASP A 353 7.07 -17.38 14.84
C ASP A 353 8.07 -18.56 14.66
N ARG A 354 9.25 -18.26 14.12
CA ARG A 354 10.28 -19.28 13.85
C ARG A 354 11.08 -19.67 15.10
N ALA A 355 11.25 -18.77 16.05
CA ALA A 355 12.21 -18.90 17.14
C ALA A 355 11.60 -19.58 18.38
N GLU A 356 10.47 -19.08 18.86
CA GLU A 356 9.74 -19.52 20.03
C GLU A 356 8.52 -20.38 19.70
N ARG A 357 8.13 -20.43 18.40
CA ARG A 357 6.93 -21.13 17.92
C ARG A 357 5.66 -20.63 18.60
N LYS A 358 5.58 -19.34 18.91
CA LYS A 358 4.40 -18.72 19.50
C LYS A 358 3.60 -17.98 18.43
N PRO A 359 2.27 -17.91 18.56
CA PRO A 359 1.49 -17.04 17.71
C PRO A 359 1.77 -15.57 18.04
N TYR A 360 2.24 -14.83 17.06
CA TYR A 360 2.75 -13.47 17.27
C TYR A 360 1.99 -12.42 16.46
N LEU A 361 1.44 -12.79 15.29
CA LEU A 361 0.79 -11.84 14.39
C LEU A 361 -0.44 -11.18 15.02
N TRP A 362 -1.36 -11.96 15.61
CA TRP A 362 -2.56 -11.40 16.24
C TRP A 362 -2.22 -10.48 17.41
N ASN A 363 -1.23 -10.85 18.24
CA ASN A 363 -0.82 -10.04 19.39
C ASN A 363 -0.14 -8.74 18.94
N THR A 364 0.69 -8.81 17.89
CA THR A 364 1.31 -7.63 17.27
C THR A 364 0.23 -6.70 16.72
N LEU A 365 -0.73 -7.22 15.95
CA LEU A 365 -1.82 -6.40 15.42
C LEU A 365 -2.70 -5.78 16.52
N LEU A 366 -2.95 -6.50 17.62
CA LEU A 366 -3.64 -5.93 18.78
C LEU A 366 -2.86 -4.81 19.44
N SER A 367 -1.54 -4.94 19.59
CA SER A 367 -0.71 -3.85 20.15
C SER A 367 -0.80 -2.58 19.28
N ILE A 368 -0.81 -2.74 17.95
CA ILE A 368 -0.94 -1.61 17.01
C ILE A 368 -2.34 -1.00 17.07
N LEU A 369 -3.38 -1.84 17.11
CA LEU A 369 -4.77 -1.40 17.23
C LEU A 369 -5.00 -0.60 18.52
N ASN A 370 -4.43 -1.05 19.63
CA ASN A 370 -4.65 -0.50 20.96
C ASN A 370 -3.69 0.64 21.32
N ASP A 371 -2.76 1.01 20.44
CA ASP A 371 -1.81 2.09 20.67
C ASP A 371 -2.41 3.45 20.27
N PRO A 372 -2.78 4.32 21.24
CA PRO A 372 -3.45 5.58 20.95
C PRO A 372 -2.54 6.62 20.29
N LYS A 373 -1.21 6.40 20.30
CA LYS A 373 -0.25 7.31 19.64
C LYS A 373 -0.17 7.04 18.14
N ARG A 374 -0.64 5.88 17.67
CA ARG A 374 -0.64 5.56 16.25
C ARG A 374 -1.77 6.25 15.52
N ASN A 375 -1.51 6.60 14.27
CA ASN A 375 -2.49 7.22 13.40
C ASN A 375 -3.74 6.34 13.21
N TRP A 376 -4.93 6.96 13.14
CA TRP A 376 -6.22 6.28 12.93
C TRP A 376 -6.21 5.29 11.76
N LEU A 377 -5.53 5.63 10.66
CA LEU A 377 -5.46 4.77 9.48
C LEU A 377 -4.62 3.51 9.70
N VAL A 378 -3.58 3.60 10.53
CA VAL A 378 -2.71 2.47 10.91
C VAL A 378 -3.46 1.53 11.85
N ARG A 379 -4.11 2.10 12.88
CA ARG A 379 -4.96 1.35 13.82
C ARG A 379 -6.12 0.68 13.10
N GLY A 380 -6.79 1.40 12.19
CA GLY A 380 -7.84 0.85 11.34
C GLY A 380 -7.33 -0.28 10.44
N GLU A 381 -6.14 -0.14 9.85
CA GLU A 381 -5.56 -1.23 9.06
C GLU A 381 -5.25 -2.46 9.93
N ALA A 382 -4.83 -2.27 11.18
CA ALA A 382 -4.63 -3.37 12.11
C ALA A 382 -5.95 -4.07 12.45
N ALA A 383 -7.04 -3.32 12.64
CA ALA A 383 -8.38 -3.88 12.77
C ALA A 383 -8.75 -4.75 11.56
N ARG A 384 -8.56 -4.23 10.35
CA ARG A 384 -8.81 -4.99 9.11
C ARG A 384 -7.94 -6.24 9.01
N ALA A 385 -6.65 -6.14 9.36
CA ALA A 385 -5.70 -7.24 9.31
C ALA A 385 -6.08 -8.38 10.28
N LEU A 386 -6.62 -8.06 11.47
CA LEU A 386 -7.13 -9.07 12.41
C LEU A 386 -8.24 -9.94 11.80
N GLY A 387 -9.01 -9.42 10.84
CA GLY A 387 -9.99 -10.22 10.11
C GLY A 387 -9.42 -11.17 9.05
N ARG A 388 -8.11 -11.16 8.79
CA ARG A 388 -7.49 -11.83 7.62
C ARG A 388 -6.36 -12.79 7.97
N ILE A 389 -5.81 -12.70 9.17
CA ILE A 389 -4.77 -13.61 9.62
C ILE A 389 -5.34 -14.96 10.07
N ALA A 390 -4.47 -15.97 10.07
CA ALA A 390 -4.74 -17.26 10.64
C ALA A 390 -4.76 -17.20 12.18
N TYR A 391 -5.68 -17.94 12.80
CA TYR A 391 -5.77 -18.09 14.24
C TYR A 391 -5.62 -19.55 14.65
N GLU A 392 -4.91 -19.78 15.75
CA GLU A 392 -4.96 -21.06 16.44
C GLU A 392 -6.17 -21.13 17.39
N PRO A 393 -6.64 -22.34 17.76
CA PRO A 393 -7.78 -22.49 18.68
C PRO A 393 -7.57 -21.85 20.06
N SER A 394 -6.33 -21.72 20.53
CA SER A 394 -5.99 -21.14 21.84
C SER A 394 -5.95 -19.61 21.86
N VAL A 395 -6.16 -18.92 20.73
CA VAL A 395 -6.21 -17.46 20.75
C VAL A 395 -7.36 -16.98 21.63
N PRO A 396 -7.12 -16.02 22.55
CA PRO A 396 -8.16 -15.45 23.39
C PRO A 396 -9.13 -14.60 22.55
N ALA A 397 -10.17 -15.24 22.02
CA ALA A 397 -11.17 -14.63 21.16
C ALA A 397 -11.76 -13.35 21.76
N ALA A 398 -12.01 -13.34 23.06
CA ALA A 398 -12.62 -12.24 23.77
C ALA A 398 -11.71 -11.01 23.75
N LYS A 399 -10.39 -11.21 23.90
CA LYS A 399 -9.41 -10.11 23.86
C LYS A 399 -9.38 -9.43 22.48
N VAL A 400 -9.49 -10.21 21.41
CA VAL A 400 -9.53 -9.69 20.04
C VAL A 400 -10.79 -8.87 19.81
N THR A 401 -11.96 -9.43 20.15
CA THR A 401 -13.25 -8.79 19.90
C THR A 401 -13.49 -7.58 20.80
N GLN A 402 -13.06 -7.64 22.07
CA GLN A 402 -13.06 -6.49 22.99
C GLN A 402 -12.20 -5.33 22.48
N SER A 403 -11.00 -5.61 21.96
CA SER A 403 -10.12 -4.57 21.42
C SER A 403 -10.76 -3.88 20.20
N LEU A 404 -11.44 -4.64 19.33
CA LEU A 404 -12.18 -4.07 18.19
C LEU A 404 -13.38 -3.24 18.64
N ALA A 405 -14.09 -3.68 19.69
CA ALA A 405 -15.18 -2.91 20.29
C ALA A 405 -14.68 -1.58 20.87
N ASN A 406 -13.60 -1.62 21.66
CA ASN A 406 -12.97 -0.44 22.25
C ASN A 406 -12.50 0.54 21.17
N PHE A 407 -11.87 0.05 20.11
CA PHE A 407 -11.49 0.89 18.97
C PHE A 407 -12.70 1.56 18.30
N GLY A 408 -13.83 0.84 18.17
CA GLY A 408 -15.08 1.42 17.67
C GLY A 408 -15.64 2.54 18.56
N VAL A 409 -15.57 2.38 19.89
CA VAL A 409 -15.94 3.42 20.86
C VAL A 409 -15.03 4.65 20.74
N GLU A 410 -13.72 4.43 20.61
CA GLU A 410 -12.75 5.52 20.41
C GLU A 410 -13.01 6.29 19.11
N LEU A 411 -13.25 5.59 17.99
CA LEU A 411 -13.59 6.23 16.72
C LEU A 411 -14.88 7.05 16.81
N ALA A 412 -15.89 6.54 17.52
CA ALA A 412 -17.15 7.24 17.72
C ALA A 412 -16.96 8.54 18.53
N SER A 413 -16.15 8.47 19.59
CA SER A 413 -15.80 9.63 20.41
C SER A 413 -14.97 10.66 19.65
N ALA A 414 -13.97 10.21 18.87
CA ALA A 414 -13.15 11.07 18.03
C ALA A 414 -13.98 11.78 16.95
N MET A 415 -14.90 11.07 16.28
CA MET A 415 -15.75 11.65 15.24
C MET A 415 -16.61 12.82 15.75
N GLN A 416 -16.99 12.81 17.02
CA GLN A 416 -17.76 13.89 17.65
C GLN A 416 -16.89 15.09 18.07
N SER A 417 -15.59 14.88 18.28
CA SER A 417 -14.69 15.87 18.90
C SER A 417 -13.64 16.45 17.96
N THR A 418 -13.31 15.79 16.85
CA THR A 418 -12.26 16.21 15.89
C THR A 418 -12.75 16.24 14.44
N PRO A 419 -13.49 17.29 14.02
CA PRO A 419 -14.04 17.38 12.66
C PRO A 419 -12.97 17.37 11.55
N GLN A 420 -11.77 17.89 11.83
CA GLN A 420 -10.65 17.93 10.89
C GLN A 420 -10.15 16.54 10.47
N ASP A 421 -10.36 15.52 11.30
CA ASP A 421 -9.91 14.14 11.04
C ASP A 421 -11.02 13.26 10.43
N GLU A 422 -12.18 13.84 10.09
CA GLU A 422 -13.39 13.14 9.62
C GLU A 422 -13.09 12.11 8.51
N ALA A 423 -12.28 12.49 7.52
CA ALA A 423 -11.94 11.62 6.40
C ALA A 423 -11.14 10.38 6.84
N MET A 424 -10.18 10.57 7.74
CA MET A 424 -9.34 9.48 8.26
C MET A 424 -10.14 8.57 9.18
N LEU A 425 -10.97 9.14 10.05
CA LEU A 425 -11.86 8.41 10.95
C LEU A 425 -12.87 7.55 10.17
N ARG A 426 -13.45 8.08 9.08
CA ARG A 426 -14.32 7.28 8.20
C ARG A 426 -13.60 6.12 7.54
N SER A 427 -12.37 6.34 7.06
CA SER A 427 -11.58 5.25 6.51
C SER A 427 -11.27 4.20 7.58
N ALA A 428 -10.99 4.60 8.82
CA ALA A 428 -10.82 3.68 9.93
C ALA A 428 -12.10 2.88 10.25
N PHE A 429 -13.29 3.51 10.21
CA PHE A 429 -14.58 2.81 10.34
C PHE A 429 -14.82 1.78 9.23
N VAL A 430 -14.48 2.10 7.97
CA VAL A 430 -14.57 1.14 6.86
C VAL A 430 -13.63 -0.05 7.10
N LYS A 431 -12.41 0.19 7.58
CA LYS A 431 -11.48 -0.89 7.90
C LYS A 431 -11.93 -1.73 9.10
N LEU A 432 -12.53 -1.11 10.11
CA LEU A 432 -13.15 -1.80 11.24
C LEU A 432 -14.32 -2.67 10.78
N TYR A 433 -15.18 -2.19 9.89
CA TYR A 433 -16.21 -3.01 9.25
C TYR A 433 -15.61 -4.24 8.56
N LEU A 434 -14.57 -4.02 7.76
CA LEU A 434 -13.86 -5.08 7.05
C LEU A 434 -13.11 -6.05 7.98
N ALA A 435 -12.92 -5.74 9.26
CA ALA A 435 -12.44 -6.73 10.22
C ALA A 435 -13.42 -7.91 10.34
N PHE A 436 -14.72 -7.65 10.22
CA PHE A 436 -15.77 -8.65 10.41
C PHE A 436 -16.26 -9.27 9.10
N GLN A 437 -16.15 -8.54 7.99
CA GLN A 437 -16.69 -8.91 6.69
C GLN A 437 -15.60 -9.08 5.62
N PRO A 438 -15.80 -9.95 4.63
CA PRO A 438 -14.94 -10.01 3.46
C PRO A 438 -15.07 -8.71 2.64
N LEU A 439 -13.98 -8.32 1.99
CA LEU A 439 -13.94 -7.17 1.08
C LEU A 439 -14.72 -7.44 -0.22
N ASP A 440 -14.56 -8.64 -0.77
CA ASP A 440 -15.12 -9.08 -2.05
C ASP A 440 -15.26 -10.62 -2.06
N ASP A 441 -15.73 -11.17 -3.18
CA ASP A 441 -15.91 -12.62 -3.32
C ASP A 441 -14.57 -13.38 -3.28
N SER A 442 -13.46 -12.74 -3.69
CA SER A 442 -12.13 -13.33 -3.55
C SER A 442 -11.73 -13.41 -2.08
N ASP A 443 -12.04 -12.40 -1.28
CA ASP A 443 -11.79 -12.39 0.17
C ASP A 443 -12.70 -13.40 0.89
N ARG A 444 -13.89 -13.70 0.33
CA ARG A 444 -14.87 -14.64 0.92
C ARG A 444 -14.55 -16.12 0.68
N ASP A 445 -13.81 -16.44 -0.38
CA ASP A 445 -13.62 -17.82 -0.84
C ASP A 445 -13.09 -18.74 0.28
N ALA A 446 -13.94 -19.68 0.71
CA ALA A 446 -13.65 -20.66 1.75
C ALA A 446 -12.55 -21.67 1.37
N LEU A 447 -12.15 -21.70 0.10
CA LEU A 447 -10.98 -22.47 -0.36
C LEU A 447 -9.65 -21.81 0.00
N LYS A 448 -9.66 -20.52 0.38
CA LYS A 448 -8.52 -19.91 1.08
C LYS A 448 -8.55 -20.37 2.52
N ARG A 449 -7.40 -20.84 3.04
CA ARG A 449 -7.26 -21.39 4.40
C ARG A 449 -7.81 -20.50 5.51
N ASN A 450 -7.96 -19.18 5.27
CA ASN A 450 -8.64 -18.24 6.15
C ASN A 450 -9.53 -17.31 5.31
N PRO A 451 -10.86 -17.55 5.21
CA PRO A 451 -11.76 -16.60 4.57
C PRO A 451 -11.71 -15.27 5.34
N GLY A 452 -11.72 -14.17 4.60
CA GLY A 452 -11.67 -12.83 5.15
C GLY A 452 -12.91 -12.51 5.98
N GLY A 453 -12.68 -11.91 7.15
CA GLY A 453 -13.70 -11.47 8.09
C GLY A 453 -13.85 -12.40 9.29
N LEU A 454 -13.90 -11.80 10.48
CA LEU A 454 -14.05 -12.53 11.74
C LEU A 454 -15.36 -13.33 11.83
N LEU A 455 -16.44 -12.92 11.15
CA LEU A 455 -17.71 -13.64 11.21
C LEU A 455 -17.67 -15.00 10.50
N ALA A 456 -16.81 -15.14 9.49
CA ALA A 456 -16.59 -16.40 8.78
C ALA A 456 -15.55 -17.28 9.49
N ASN A 457 -14.85 -16.75 10.50
CA ASN A 457 -13.83 -17.47 11.24
C ASN A 457 -14.47 -18.39 12.30
N SER A 458 -14.16 -19.68 12.28
CA SER A 458 -14.73 -20.67 13.22
C SER A 458 -14.28 -20.47 14.66
N THR A 459 -13.10 -19.90 14.89
CA THR A 459 -12.54 -19.68 16.24
C THR A 459 -13.11 -18.40 16.87
N LEU A 460 -13.25 -17.34 16.09
CA LEU A 460 -13.59 -16.00 16.58
C LEU A 460 -15.05 -15.59 16.32
N GLY A 461 -15.70 -16.17 15.29
CA GLY A 461 -17.02 -15.78 14.80
C GLY A 461 -18.11 -15.69 15.88
N PRO A 462 -18.28 -16.69 16.76
CA PRO A 462 -19.29 -16.64 17.82
C PRO A 462 -19.17 -15.43 18.74
N GLN A 463 -17.94 -15.02 19.07
CA GLN A 463 -17.67 -13.86 19.93
C GLN A 463 -17.60 -12.53 19.15
N ALA A 464 -17.33 -12.59 17.85
CA ALA A 464 -17.29 -11.42 16.98
C ALA A 464 -18.69 -10.90 16.63
N LYS A 465 -19.70 -11.78 16.56
CA LYS A 465 -21.06 -11.43 16.16
C LYS A 465 -21.73 -10.36 17.04
N PRO A 466 -21.74 -10.45 18.39
CA PRO A 466 -22.37 -9.42 19.23
C PRO A 466 -21.70 -8.04 19.06
N VAL A 467 -20.36 -8.02 18.93
CA VAL A 467 -19.61 -6.78 18.69
C VAL A 467 -19.97 -6.16 17.33
N TYR A 468 -20.03 -6.99 16.29
CA TYR A 468 -20.42 -6.58 14.95
C TYR A 468 -21.83 -5.96 14.92
N GLU A 469 -22.81 -6.59 15.56
CA GLU A 469 -24.20 -6.12 15.61
C GLU A 469 -24.32 -4.71 16.22
N GLN A 470 -23.54 -4.40 17.26
CA GLN A 470 -23.52 -3.06 17.86
C GLN A 470 -22.70 -2.05 17.03
N LEU A 471 -21.67 -2.50 16.32
CA LEU A 471 -20.84 -1.64 15.46
C LEU A 471 -21.57 -1.13 14.22
N ILE A 472 -22.44 -1.94 13.62
CA ILE A 472 -23.11 -1.61 12.36
C ILE A 472 -23.87 -0.26 12.39
N PRO A 473 -24.75 0.02 13.36
CA PRO A 473 -25.44 1.31 13.41
C PRO A 473 -24.48 2.49 13.57
N ILE A 474 -23.38 2.32 14.33
CA ILE A 474 -22.35 3.36 14.52
C ILE A 474 -21.62 3.64 13.20
N ILE A 475 -21.13 2.58 12.53
CA ILE A 475 -20.40 2.69 11.26
C ILE A 475 -21.30 3.30 10.18
N ARG A 476 -22.56 2.85 10.10
CA ARG A 476 -23.55 3.37 9.14
C ARG A 476 -23.78 4.86 9.35
N ALA A 477 -23.96 5.30 10.60
CA ALA A 477 -24.10 6.73 10.92
C ALA A 477 -22.85 7.53 10.54
N ALA A 478 -21.66 7.03 10.91
CA ALA A 478 -20.38 7.69 10.60
C ALA A 478 -20.15 7.87 9.09
N ILE A 479 -20.41 6.82 8.28
CA ILE A 479 -20.26 6.87 6.82
C ILE A 479 -21.29 7.81 6.20
N LYS A 480 -22.56 7.77 6.66
CA LYS A 480 -23.65 8.61 6.15
C LYS A 480 -23.64 10.04 6.69
N LYS A 481 -22.64 10.42 7.50
CA LYS A 481 -22.54 11.73 8.17
C LYS A 481 -23.73 12.03 9.09
N GLN A 482 -24.29 11.01 9.73
CA GLN A 482 -25.41 11.12 10.66
C GLN A 482 -24.92 11.12 12.11
N ALA A 483 -25.79 11.53 13.03
CA ALA A 483 -25.53 11.42 14.46
C ALA A 483 -25.29 9.96 14.84
N ILE A 484 -24.21 9.71 15.59
CA ILE A 484 -23.87 8.37 16.06
C ILE A 484 -24.86 7.95 17.17
N PRO A 485 -25.52 6.79 17.08
CA PRO A 485 -26.47 6.34 18.09
C PRO A 485 -25.78 6.07 19.44
N GLY A 486 -26.10 6.86 20.47
CA GLY A 486 -25.42 6.79 21.77
C GLY A 486 -25.69 5.50 22.55
N ASP A 487 -26.88 4.93 22.37
CA ASP A 487 -27.30 3.62 22.84
C ASP A 487 -26.46 2.49 22.23
N ALA A 488 -26.19 2.51 20.92
CA ALA A 488 -25.28 1.55 20.29
C ALA A 488 -23.84 1.69 20.83
N VAL A 489 -23.37 2.93 21.06
CA VAL A 489 -22.03 3.18 21.64
C VAL A 489 -21.94 2.64 23.07
N LYS A 490 -22.98 2.84 23.91
CA LYS A 490 -23.03 2.31 25.28
C LYS A 490 -23.02 0.77 25.29
N ASN A 491 -23.80 0.14 24.42
CA ASN A 491 -23.82 -1.32 24.30
C ASN A 491 -22.46 -1.86 23.83
N LEU A 492 -21.83 -1.19 22.87
CA LEU A 492 -20.50 -1.54 22.39
C LEU A 492 -19.44 -1.39 23.50
N GLN A 493 -19.53 -0.33 24.30
CA GLN A 493 -18.65 -0.10 25.45
C GLN A 493 -18.80 -1.21 26.50
N ALA A 494 -20.01 -1.70 26.76
CA ALA A 494 -20.23 -2.84 27.66
C ALA A 494 -19.58 -4.13 27.14
N LEU A 495 -19.55 -4.33 25.81
CA LEU A 495 -18.87 -5.46 25.17
C LEU A 495 -17.33 -5.31 25.13
N GLY A 496 -16.82 -4.09 25.19
CA GLY A 496 -15.39 -3.77 25.17
C GLY A 496 -14.63 -4.08 26.46
N GLY A 497 -15.34 -4.34 27.56
CA GLY A 497 -14.75 -4.57 28.89
C GLY A 497 -14.18 -3.29 29.53
N GLU A 498 -13.48 -3.42 30.66
CA GLU A 498 -12.82 -2.28 31.30
C GLU A 498 -11.74 -1.68 30.38
N LYS A 499 -11.78 -0.34 30.26
CA LYS A 499 -10.87 0.46 29.44
C LYS A 499 -9.40 0.16 29.82
N PRO A 500 -8.49 -0.09 28.87
CA PRO A 500 -7.06 -0.06 29.17
C PRO A 500 -6.70 1.29 29.78
N ALA A 501 -5.91 1.28 30.85
CA ALA A 501 -5.52 2.49 31.59
C ALA A 501 -5.08 3.60 30.62
N ALA A 502 -5.70 4.78 30.74
CA ALA A 502 -5.30 5.94 29.96
C ALA A 502 -3.80 6.21 30.21
N PRO A 503 -2.98 6.46 29.16
CA PRO A 503 -1.61 6.88 29.37
C PRO A 503 -1.62 8.19 30.20
N PRO A 504 -0.63 8.40 31.08
CA PRO A 504 -0.62 9.53 32.00
C PRO A 504 -0.71 10.86 31.24
N ALA A 505 -1.52 11.77 31.76
CA ALA A 505 -1.94 13.05 31.18
C ALA A 505 -0.81 14.07 30.85
N ASN A 506 0.46 13.68 30.97
CA ASN A 506 1.62 14.56 30.75
C ASN A 506 2.33 14.34 29.41
N ALA A 507 1.71 13.69 28.43
CA ALA A 507 2.30 13.54 27.09
C ALA A 507 1.95 14.67 26.10
N ALA A 508 0.98 15.54 26.41
CA ALA A 508 0.55 16.63 25.54
C ALA A 508 1.45 17.90 25.60
N ALA A 509 2.44 17.94 26.50
CA ALA A 509 3.29 19.12 26.71
C ALA A 509 4.70 19.03 26.09
N SER A 510 5.08 17.92 25.44
CA SER A 510 6.44 17.78 24.85
C SER A 510 6.51 17.95 23.33
N ALA A 511 5.37 18.12 22.64
CA ALA A 511 5.33 18.34 21.19
C ALA A 511 5.35 19.83 20.78
N ALA A 512 5.43 20.75 21.74
CA ALA A 512 5.50 22.19 21.51
C ALA A 512 6.66 22.81 22.29
N GLY A 513 7.89 22.60 21.80
CA GLY A 513 9.07 23.31 22.32
C GLY A 513 10.35 22.49 22.28
N THR A 514 10.98 22.37 21.12
CA THR A 514 12.44 22.23 20.98
C THR A 514 12.85 22.59 19.55
N SER A 515 12.71 23.89 19.25
CA SER A 515 13.52 24.58 18.24
C SER A 515 14.40 25.55 19.00
N SER A 516 15.59 25.11 19.40
CA SER A 516 16.71 26.00 19.72
C SER A 516 17.99 25.18 19.59
N GLY A 517 18.93 25.69 18.81
CA GLY A 517 20.07 24.94 18.30
C GLY A 517 21.15 24.64 19.32
N ASN A 518 22.13 23.85 18.88
CA ASN A 518 23.49 24.02 19.35
C ASN A 518 24.49 23.65 18.26
N THR A 519 25.30 24.65 17.92
CA THR A 519 26.58 24.59 17.22
C THR A 519 27.69 24.15 18.18
N ARG A 520 28.81 23.65 17.60
CA ARG A 520 30.09 23.19 18.21
C ARG A 520 30.06 21.73 18.68
N ASN A 521 30.99 20.83 18.32
CA ASN A 521 32.31 20.90 17.69
C ASN A 521 32.41 19.91 16.52
#